data_AF-A0A9D2B8P8-F1
#
_entry.id   AF-A0A9D2B8P8-F1
#
_cell.length_a   1.000
_cell.length_b   1.000
_cell.length_c   1.000
_cell.angle_alpha   90.00
_cell.angle_beta   90.00
_cell.angle_gamma   90.00
#
_symmetry.space_group_name_H-M   'P 1'
#
loop_
_entity.id
_entity.type
_entity.pdbx_description
1 polymer ?
#
loop_
_entity_poly.entity_id
_entity_poly.type
_entity_poly.pdbx_seq_one_letter_code
_entity_poly.pdbx_strand_id
1 'polypeptide(L)'
;MPRFFVGAVSGERAVVTGEDARHMALSLRMKPGEAVTVCDGAGSDYQCTILQIDPQQVVLQVGQVCPSAGEPAVAVTLYQALPKGDKMDWIVQKAVELGVARVVPVLTRRCVSRPDARSLGRKLERWNKIAAEAAKQCGRGRTPPVEALVELPQAVKRMGEDQLGILFYENASQPLRPVLEQRLDRSVSILVGSEGGFDPQEAQLAQAQGLACLSLGSRILRCETAPLAALAAIFYQAGEF
;
A
#
# COMPACT_ATOMS: atom_id res chain seq x y z
N MET A 1 -16.82 9.61 -4.87
CA MET A 1 -17.01 10.73 -3.92
C MET A 1 -15.70 10.94 -3.17
N PRO A 2 -15.31 12.18 -2.85
CA PRO A 2 -14.11 12.43 -2.05
C PRO A 2 -14.24 11.78 -0.66
N ARG A 3 -13.20 11.07 -0.21
CA ARG A 3 -13.12 10.50 1.13
C ARG A 3 -12.38 11.46 2.07
N PHE A 4 -12.89 11.60 3.29
CA PHE A 4 -12.28 12.41 4.34
C PHE A 4 -11.90 11.51 5.51
N PHE A 5 -10.72 11.74 6.07
CA PHE A 5 -10.25 10.97 7.22
C PHE A 5 -10.69 11.68 8.50
N VAL A 6 -11.39 10.96 9.39
CA VAL A 6 -11.77 11.48 10.71
C VAL A 6 -10.70 11.18 11.75
N GLY A 7 -10.47 12.12 12.65
CA GLY A 7 -9.50 11.94 13.75
C GLY A 7 -10.02 11.01 14.85
N ALA A 8 -11.17 11.35 15.43
CA ALA A 8 -11.82 10.53 16.46
C ALA A 8 -13.34 10.48 16.21
N VAL A 9 -13.89 9.27 16.31
CA VAL A 9 -15.34 9.03 16.35
C VAL A 9 -15.73 8.82 17.81
N SER A 10 -16.70 9.58 18.31
CA SER A 10 -17.20 9.48 19.69
C SER A 10 -18.70 9.24 19.68
N GLY A 11 -19.08 7.97 19.92
CA GLY A 11 -20.47 7.53 19.86
C GLY A 11 -21.11 7.85 18.51
N GLU A 12 -22.12 8.70 18.54
CA GLU A 12 -22.90 9.09 17.35
C GLU A 12 -22.36 10.32 16.62
N ARG A 13 -21.19 10.85 17.00
CA ARG A 13 -20.60 12.04 16.36
C ARG A 13 -19.18 11.79 15.89
N ALA A 14 -18.87 12.36 14.73
CA ALA A 14 -17.53 12.41 14.19
C ALA A 14 -17.14 13.85 13.86
N VAL A 15 -15.84 14.14 13.93
CA VAL A 15 -15.32 15.47 13.65
C VAL A 15 -14.20 15.39 12.62
N VAL A 16 -14.35 16.19 11.56
CA VAL A 16 -13.29 16.43 10.58
C VAL A 16 -12.68 17.80 10.89
N THR A 17 -11.34 17.88 10.90
CA THR A 17 -10.60 19.10 11.20
C THR A 17 -9.49 19.32 10.17
N GLY A 18 -8.90 20.52 10.15
CA GLY A 18 -7.70 20.79 9.36
C GLY A 18 -7.98 20.94 7.87
N GLU A 19 -7.10 20.39 7.02
CA GLU A 19 -7.21 20.54 5.56
C GLU A 19 -8.49 19.92 4.99
N ASP A 20 -8.91 18.76 5.51
CA ASP A 20 -10.14 18.10 5.07
C ASP A 20 -11.39 18.96 5.39
N ALA A 21 -11.43 19.61 6.57
CA ALA A 21 -12.53 20.52 6.92
C ALA A 21 -12.59 21.74 5.99
N ARG A 22 -11.42 22.34 5.68
CA ARG A 22 -11.34 23.44 4.70
C ARG A 22 -11.77 22.99 3.31
N HIS A 23 -11.36 21.81 2.89
CA HIS A 23 -11.72 21.26 1.59
C HIS A 23 -13.24 21.05 1.47
N MET A 24 -13.88 20.49 2.52
CA MET A 24 -15.34 20.34 2.59
C MET A 24 -16.06 21.70 2.53
N ALA A 25 -15.62 22.67 3.33
CA ALA A 25 -16.30 23.96 3.49
C ALA A 25 -16.09 24.92 2.31
N LEU A 26 -14.85 25.02 1.79
CA LEU A 26 -14.45 26.07 0.85
C LEU A 26 -14.42 25.57 -0.60
N SER A 27 -13.88 24.37 -0.82
CA SER A 27 -13.70 23.82 -2.16
C SER A 27 -14.94 23.09 -2.64
N LEU A 28 -15.45 22.15 -1.84
CA LEU A 28 -16.65 21.39 -2.16
C LEU A 28 -17.94 22.11 -1.79
N ARG A 29 -17.84 23.11 -0.89
CA ARG A 29 -18.96 23.97 -0.44
C ARG A 29 -20.17 23.15 0.03
N MET A 30 -19.89 22.08 0.76
CA MET A 30 -20.91 21.19 1.31
C MET A 30 -21.79 21.92 2.33
N LYS A 31 -22.96 21.37 2.64
CA LYS A 31 -23.95 22.04 3.53
C LYS A 31 -24.45 21.11 4.64
N PRO A 32 -24.91 21.67 5.77
CA PRO A 32 -25.65 20.91 6.76
C PRO A 32 -26.85 20.18 6.14
N GLY A 33 -27.07 18.93 6.54
CA GLY A 33 -28.09 18.03 6.00
C GLY A 33 -27.61 17.15 4.83
N GLU A 34 -26.44 17.42 4.23
CA GLU A 34 -25.90 16.58 3.17
C GLU A 34 -25.27 15.29 3.73
N ALA A 35 -25.36 14.21 2.95
CA ALA A 35 -24.71 12.93 3.26
C ALA A 35 -23.23 12.98 2.89
N VAL A 36 -22.39 12.38 3.73
CA VAL A 36 -20.96 12.26 3.50
C VAL A 36 -20.45 10.93 4.06
N THR A 37 -19.53 10.29 3.34
CA THR A 37 -18.80 9.13 3.86
C THR A 37 -17.45 9.60 4.38
N VAL A 38 -17.13 9.24 5.63
CA VAL A 38 -15.82 9.48 6.24
C VAL A 38 -15.20 8.16 6.67
N CYS A 39 -13.87 8.08 6.70
CA CYS A 39 -13.15 6.86 7.10
C CYS A 39 -12.28 7.12 8.33
N ASP A 40 -12.13 6.10 9.18
CA ASP A 40 -11.27 6.16 10.38
C ASP A 40 -9.78 5.91 10.09
N GLY A 41 -9.42 5.65 8.83
CA GLY A 41 -8.08 5.22 8.46
C GLY A 41 -7.70 3.82 8.95
N ALA A 42 -8.59 3.14 9.67
CA ALA A 42 -8.45 1.78 10.17
C ALA A 42 -9.28 0.76 9.36
N GLY A 43 -9.94 1.22 8.29
CA GLY A 43 -10.67 0.38 7.34
C GLY A 43 -12.17 0.34 7.56
N SER A 44 -12.73 1.25 8.36
CA SER A 44 -14.18 1.42 8.48
C SER A 44 -14.62 2.71 7.80
N ASP A 45 -15.71 2.61 7.05
CA ASP A 45 -16.44 3.74 6.49
C ASP A 45 -17.66 4.06 7.36
N TYR A 46 -17.87 5.35 7.60
CA TYR A 46 -18.98 5.89 8.37
C TYR A 46 -19.85 6.70 7.43
N GLN A 47 -21.09 6.24 7.25
CA GLN A 47 -22.12 6.98 6.54
C GLN A 47 -22.69 8.03 7.49
N CYS A 48 -22.42 9.29 7.18
CA CYS A 48 -22.69 10.41 8.06
C CYS A 48 -23.59 11.46 7.40
N THR A 49 -24.20 12.30 8.24
CA THR A 49 -24.89 13.52 7.81
C THR A 49 -24.18 14.73 8.41
N ILE A 50 -23.94 15.76 7.60
CA ILE A 50 -23.30 16.99 8.07
C ILE A 50 -24.26 17.73 9.00
N LEU A 51 -23.85 17.95 10.25
CA LEU A 51 -24.61 18.75 11.22
C LEU A 51 -24.22 20.21 11.16
N GLN A 52 -22.92 20.49 11.13
CA GLN A 52 -22.36 21.83 11.12
C GLN A 52 -21.11 21.85 10.24
N ILE A 53 -20.93 22.95 9.51
CA ILE A 53 -19.76 23.15 8.66
C ILE A 53 -19.11 24.49 8.96
N ASP A 54 -17.84 24.42 9.35
CA ASP A 54 -16.93 25.56 9.52
C ASP A 54 -15.58 25.20 8.87
N PRO A 55 -14.84 26.16 8.27
CA PRO A 55 -13.54 25.89 7.67
C PRO A 55 -12.49 25.31 8.65
N GLN A 56 -12.65 25.45 9.95
CA GLN A 56 -11.78 24.83 10.96
C GLN A 56 -12.26 23.44 11.36
N GLN A 57 -13.59 23.22 11.36
CA GLN A 57 -14.21 22.02 11.89
C GLN A 57 -15.54 21.70 11.19
N VAL A 58 -15.71 20.45 10.77
CA VAL A 58 -17.00 19.91 10.32
C VAL A 58 -17.48 18.88 11.34
N VAL A 59 -18.71 19.04 11.82
CA VAL A 59 -19.36 18.12 12.77
C VAL A 59 -20.35 17.24 12.03
N LEU A 60 -20.24 15.95 12.25
CA LEU A 60 -21.00 14.91 11.55
C LEU A 60 -21.83 14.10 12.54
N GLN A 61 -23.05 13.75 12.15
CA GLN A 61 -23.84 12.71 12.79
C GLN A 61 -23.49 11.38 12.13
N VAL A 62 -23.03 10.41 12.92
CA VAL A 62 -22.73 9.05 12.47
C VAL A 62 -24.03 8.27 12.35
N GLY A 63 -24.26 7.68 11.19
CA GLY A 63 -25.33 6.71 10.95
C GLY A 63 -24.77 5.29 10.96
N GLN A 64 -24.64 4.71 9.77
CA GLN A 64 -24.18 3.32 9.61
C GLN A 64 -22.66 3.24 9.51
N VAL A 65 -22.08 2.21 10.14
CA VAL A 65 -20.66 1.84 10.00
C VAL A 65 -20.56 0.57 9.16
N CYS A 66 -19.70 0.59 8.15
CA CYS A 66 -19.44 -0.54 7.27
C CYS A 66 -17.93 -0.75 7.11
N PRO A 67 -17.47 -1.99 6.80
CA PRO A 67 -16.12 -2.18 6.27
C PRO A 67 -15.92 -1.32 5.01
N SER A 68 -14.75 -0.72 4.88
CA SER A 68 -14.42 0.08 3.71
C SER A 68 -14.42 -0.78 2.45
N ALA A 69 -15.26 -0.43 1.49
CA ALA A 69 -15.36 -1.13 0.21
C ALA A 69 -14.08 -1.05 -0.65
N GLY A 70 -13.18 -0.12 -0.36
CA GLY A 70 -11.92 0.07 -1.09
C GLY A 70 -10.75 -0.79 -0.60
N GLU A 71 -10.97 -1.68 0.37
CA GLU A 71 -9.91 -2.56 0.89
C GLU A 71 -10.02 -3.97 0.29
N PRO A 72 -8.95 -4.48 -0.35
CA PRO A 72 -8.93 -5.86 -0.81
C PRO A 72 -9.05 -6.86 0.33
N ALA A 73 -9.66 -8.02 0.07
CA ALA A 73 -9.72 -9.14 0.99
C ALA A 73 -8.34 -9.78 1.22
N VAL A 74 -7.50 -9.81 0.18
CA VAL A 74 -6.12 -10.30 0.26
C VAL A 74 -5.16 -9.20 0.73
N ALA A 75 -4.41 -9.48 1.79
CA ALA A 75 -3.43 -8.54 2.33
C ALA A 75 -2.07 -8.71 1.65
N VAL A 76 -1.78 -7.87 0.64
CA VAL A 76 -0.50 -7.94 -0.08
C VAL A 76 0.54 -7.00 0.53
N THR A 77 1.70 -7.53 0.92
CA THR A 77 2.87 -6.74 1.33
C THR A 77 3.86 -6.63 0.17
N LEU A 78 4.19 -5.40 -0.22
CA LEU A 78 5.25 -5.15 -1.20
C LEU A 78 6.58 -4.88 -0.49
N TYR A 79 7.50 -5.83 -0.57
CA TYR A 79 8.91 -5.62 -0.29
C TYR A 79 9.59 -5.10 -1.57
N GLN A 80 10.05 -3.84 -1.54
CA GLN A 80 10.67 -3.21 -2.69
C GLN A 80 12.14 -2.92 -2.38
N ALA A 81 13.04 -3.58 -3.10
CA ALA A 81 14.46 -3.25 -3.03
C ALA A 81 14.68 -1.81 -3.51
N LEU A 82 15.44 -1.02 -2.75
CA LEU A 82 15.56 0.43 -2.95
C LEU A 82 15.98 0.80 -4.38
N PRO A 83 15.11 1.46 -5.16
CA PRO A 83 15.46 1.92 -6.49
C PRO A 83 16.34 3.17 -6.46
N LYS A 84 16.91 3.53 -7.61
CA LYS A 84 17.61 4.82 -7.78
C LYS A 84 16.62 5.97 -7.97
N GLY A 85 17.03 7.17 -7.56
CA GLY A 85 16.26 8.40 -7.77
C GLY A 85 14.91 8.40 -7.06
N ASP A 86 13.91 9.03 -7.68
CA ASP A 86 12.56 9.21 -7.13
C ASP A 86 11.57 8.10 -7.56
N LYS A 87 12.04 6.98 -8.11
CA LYS A 87 11.15 5.89 -8.56
C LYS A 87 10.31 5.29 -7.44
N MET A 88 10.83 5.28 -6.22
CA MET A 88 10.10 4.76 -5.06
C MET A 88 8.81 5.53 -4.81
N ASP A 89 8.77 6.83 -5.09
CA ASP A 89 7.57 7.65 -4.96
C ASP A 89 6.46 7.15 -5.87
N TRP A 90 6.80 6.87 -7.14
CA TRP A 90 5.87 6.32 -8.11
C TRP A 90 5.39 4.93 -7.71
N ILE A 91 6.31 4.06 -7.27
CA ILE A 91 5.98 2.71 -6.81
C ILE A 91 5.02 2.76 -5.63
N VAL A 92 5.29 3.60 -4.63
CA VAL A 92 4.43 3.76 -3.44
C VAL A 92 3.06 4.27 -3.86
N GLN A 93 2.99 5.35 -4.66
CA GLN A 93 1.72 5.90 -5.11
C GLN A 93 0.86 4.83 -5.82
N LYS A 94 1.46 4.13 -6.80
CA LYS A 94 0.72 3.16 -7.63
C LYS A 94 0.44 1.85 -6.91
N ALA A 95 1.30 1.41 -5.99
CA ALA A 95 1.02 0.25 -5.16
C ALA A 95 -0.18 0.51 -4.22
N VAL A 96 -0.28 1.72 -3.67
CA VAL A 96 -1.43 2.11 -2.85
C VAL A 96 -2.72 2.17 -3.67
N GLU A 97 -2.67 2.76 -4.87
CA GLU A 97 -3.80 2.78 -5.82
C GLU A 97 -4.27 1.36 -6.17
N LEU A 98 -3.35 0.40 -6.32
CA LEU A 98 -3.65 -0.99 -6.62
C LEU A 98 -4.15 -1.79 -5.39
N GLY A 99 -4.09 -1.25 -4.18
CA GLY A 99 -4.64 -1.90 -2.98
C GLY A 99 -3.62 -2.54 -2.03
N VAL A 100 -2.32 -2.26 -2.17
CA VAL A 100 -1.27 -2.86 -1.30
C VAL A 100 -1.55 -2.63 0.19
N ALA A 101 -1.40 -3.64 1.05
CA ALA A 101 -1.63 -3.49 2.48
C ALA A 101 -0.52 -2.69 3.18
N ARG A 102 0.74 -2.87 2.73
CA ARG A 102 1.92 -2.16 3.25
C ARG A 102 3.08 -2.23 2.26
N VAL A 103 3.98 -1.25 2.33
CA VAL A 103 5.22 -1.22 1.53
C VAL A 103 6.42 -1.25 2.46
N VAL A 104 7.37 -2.15 2.22
CA VAL A 104 8.59 -2.31 3.01
C VAL A 104 9.80 -2.09 2.11
N PRO A 105 10.57 -1.00 2.31
CA PRO A 105 11.84 -0.82 1.63
C PRO A 105 12.85 -1.88 2.05
N VAL A 106 13.55 -2.49 1.09
CA VAL A 106 14.56 -3.51 1.36
C VAL A 106 15.92 -3.06 0.84
N LEU A 107 16.96 -3.25 1.66
CA LEU A 107 18.33 -3.13 1.20
C LEU A 107 18.83 -4.49 0.72
N THR A 108 19.25 -4.53 -0.55
CA THR A 108 19.86 -5.70 -1.18
C THR A 108 21.29 -5.37 -1.60
N ARG A 109 22.08 -6.39 -1.95
CA ARG A 109 23.48 -6.26 -2.31
C ARG A 109 23.68 -5.33 -3.51
N ARG A 110 22.79 -5.43 -4.50
CA ARG A 110 22.88 -4.67 -5.76
C ARG A 110 22.15 -3.31 -5.73
N CYS A 111 21.57 -2.92 -4.60
CA CYS A 111 21.08 -1.56 -4.41
C CYS A 111 22.24 -0.55 -4.46
N VAL A 112 22.14 0.41 -5.37
CA VAL A 112 23.07 1.54 -5.44
C VAL A 112 22.68 2.64 -4.46
N SER A 113 21.38 2.81 -4.18
CA SER A 113 20.92 3.74 -3.15
C SER A 113 21.18 3.15 -1.76
N ARG A 114 22.06 3.80 -0.99
CA ARG A 114 22.37 3.46 0.42
C ARG A 114 22.24 4.72 1.27
N PRO A 115 21.02 5.16 1.61
CA PRO A 115 20.82 6.37 2.39
C PRO A 115 21.32 6.19 3.83
N ASP A 116 21.88 7.24 4.42
CA ASP A 116 22.10 7.30 5.87
C ASP A 116 20.78 7.37 6.64
N ALA A 117 20.83 7.23 7.97
CA ALA A 117 19.64 7.22 8.81
C ALA A 117 18.79 8.50 8.69
N ARG A 118 19.43 9.67 8.55
CA ARG A 118 18.73 10.96 8.45
C ARG A 118 18.02 11.11 7.11
N SER A 119 18.69 10.72 6.03
CA SER A 119 18.16 10.70 4.67
C SER A 119 17.03 9.69 4.54
N LEU A 120 17.18 8.51 5.15
CA LEU A 120 16.14 7.49 5.20
C LEU A 120 14.90 7.99 5.95
N GLY A 121 15.05 8.65 7.11
CA GLY A 121 13.93 9.22 7.86
C GLY A 121 13.10 10.19 7.00
N ARG A 122 13.76 11.12 6.30
CA ARG A 122 13.08 12.05 5.38
C ARG A 122 12.38 11.34 4.22
N LYS A 123 12.97 10.28 3.69
CA LYS A 123 12.37 9.47 2.63
C LYS A 123 11.12 8.74 3.14
N LEU A 124 11.17 8.15 4.33
CA LEU A 124 10.02 7.48 4.94
C LEU A 124 8.87 8.45 5.20
N GLU A 125 9.15 9.65 5.71
CA GLU A 125 8.13 10.71 5.88
C GLU A 125 7.49 11.08 4.54
N ARG A 126 8.32 11.30 3.49
CA ARG A 126 7.85 11.60 2.14
C ARG A 126 6.97 10.48 1.57
N TRP A 127 7.40 9.22 1.69
CA TRP A 127 6.67 8.08 1.14
C TRP A 127 5.36 7.83 1.89
N ASN A 128 5.33 7.97 3.22
CA ASN A 128 4.08 7.87 3.98
C ASN A 128 3.10 8.99 3.63
N LYS A 129 3.59 10.21 3.35
CA LYS A 129 2.75 11.29 2.83
C LYS A 129 2.17 10.95 1.45
N ILE A 130 2.97 10.40 0.55
CA ILE A 130 2.51 9.95 -0.77
C ILE A 130 1.46 8.84 -0.64
N ALA A 131 1.68 7.88 0.26
CA ALA A 131 0.72 6.81 0.52
C ALA A 131 -0.62 7.35 1.06
N ALA A 132 -0.59 8.32 1.97
CA ALA A 132 -1.80 8.96 2.49
C ALA A 132 -2.59 9.69 1.40
N GLU A 133 -1.90 10.45 0.55
CA GLU A 133 -2.56 11.17 -0.55
C GLU A 133 -3.09 10.22 -1.64
N ALA A 134 -2.37 9.14 -1.95
CA ALA A 134 -2.85 8.11 -2.84
C ALA A 134 -4.09 7.41 -2.27
N ALA A 135 -4.07 7.01 -1.00
CA ALA A 135 -5.20 6.36 -0.33
C ALA A 135 -6.46 7.23 -0.32
N LYS A 136 -6.32 8.53 -0.04
CA LYS A 136 -7.40 9.52 -0.18
C LYS A 136 -7.96 9.56 -1.61
N GLN A 137 -7.08 9.62 -2.60
CA GLN A 137 -7.46 9.80 -4.00
C GLN A 137 -8.15 8.56 -4.59
N CYS A 138 -7.65 7.36 -4.29
CA CYS A 138 -8.21 6.10 -4.81
C CYS A 138 -9.37 5.55 -3.96
N GLY A 139 -9.74 6.25 -2.88
CA GLY A 139 -10.90 5.89 -2.06
C GLY A 139 -10.65 4.68 -1.17
N ARG A 140 -9.45 4.56 -0.61
CA ARG A 140 -9.13 3.55 0.40
C ARG A 140 -9.60 3.95 1.78
N GLY A 141 -9.90 2.95 2.61
CA GLY A 141 -10.33 3.14 4.00
C GLY A 141 -9.17 3.11 4.97
N ARG A 142 -8.01 2.66 4.50
CA ARG A 142 -6.75 2.58 5.24
C ARG A 142 -5.68 3.37 4.51
N THR A 143 -4.76 3.93 5.28
CA THR A 143 -3.50 4.46 4.75
C THR A 143 -2.43 3.38 4.90
N PRO A 144 -1.97 2.75 3.80
CA PRO A 144 -0.93 1.72 3.88
C PRO A 144 0.37 2.34 4.41
N PRO A 145 0.97 1.76 5.45
CA PRO A 145 2.24 2.27 5.94
C PRO A 145 3.36 1.95 4.96
N VAL A 146 4.30 2.89 4.84
CA VAL A 146 5.64 2.61 4.31
C VAL A 146 6.56 2.40 5.51
N GLU A 147 6.93 1.14 5.76
CA GLU A 147 7.67 0.73 6.95
C GLU A 147 9.14 1.13 6.92
N ALA A 148 9.81 0.98 8.07
CA ALA A 148 11.26 1.11 8.16
C ALA A 148 11.98 0.15 7.21
N LEU A 149 13.11 0.62 6.66
CA LEU A 149 13.96 -0.19 5.81
C LEU A 149 14.48 -1.41 6.57
N VAL A 150 14.46 -2.55 5.90
CA VAL A 150 15.02 -3.81 6.42
C VAL A 150 16.09 -4.36 5.47
N GLU A 151 16.99 -5.15 6.02
CA GLU A 151 17.92 -5.95 5.22
C GLU A 151 17.21 -7.18 4.66
N LEU A 152 17.69 -7.68 3.50
CA LEU A 152 17.08 -8.82 2.83
C LEU A 152 16.83 -10.05 3.74
N PRO A 153 17.76 -10.52 4.59
CA PRO A 153 17.51 -11.70 5.42
C PRO A 153 16.32 -11.52 6.36
N GLN A 154 16.12 -10.30 6.87
CA GLN A 154 14.98 -9.98 7.71
C GLN A 154 13.68 -9.92 6.89
N ALA A 155 13.72 -9.35 5.69
CA ALA A 155 12.57 -9.34 4.78
C ALA A 155 12.12 -10.77 4.48
N VAL A 156 13.04 -11.62 3.99
CA VAL A 156 12.77 -13.01 3.63
C VAL A 156 12.19 -13.79 4.81
N LYS A 157 12.72 -13.60 6.03
CA LYS A 157 12.18 -14.24 7.23
C LYS A 157 10.71 -13.86 7.48
N ARG A 158 10.38 -12.57 7.41
CA ARG A 158 8.99 -12.09 7.58
C ARG A 158 8.06 -12.63 6.49
N MET A 159 8.53 -12.66 5.25
CA MET A 159 7.75 -13.18 4.12
C MET A 159 7.43 -14.67 4.24
N GLY A 160 8.30 -15.45 4.90
CA GLY A 160 8.06 -16.88 5.16
C GLY A 160 6.97 -17.16 6.21
N GLU A 161 6.52 -16.14 6.95
CA GLU A 161 5.42 -16.24 7.93
C GLU A 161 4.04 -16.04 7.28
N ASP A 162 4.01 -15.48 6.05
CA ASP A 162 2.78 -15.26 5.29
C ASP A 162 2.30 -16.54 4.57
N GLN A 163 1.04 -16.53 4.12
CA GLN A 163 0.47 -17.66 3.36
C GLN A 163 1.31 -17.96 2.11
N LEU A 164 1.82 -16.92 1.45
CA LEU A 164 2.63 -17.03 0.25
C LEU A 164 3.68 -15.92 0.19
N GLY A 165 4.96 -16.30 0.20
CA GLY A 165 6.08 -15.41 -0.08
C GLY A 165 6.62 -15.62 -1.50
N ILE A 166 6.72 -14.56 -2.29
CA ILE A 166 7.19 -14.59 -3.68
C ILE A 166 8.40 -13.66 -3.84
N LEU A 167 9.50 -14.18 -4.36
CA LEU A 167 10.58 -13.38 -4.94
C LEU A 167 10.38 -13.31 -6.46
N PHE A 168 10.20 -12.11 -7.00
CA PHE A 168 10.24 -11.90 -8.43
C PHE A 168 11.67 -11.72 -8.91
N TYR A 169 12.22 -12.77 -9.53
CA TYR A 169 13.63 -12.86 -9.90
C TYR A 169 13.81 -12.93 -11.42
N GLU A 170 14.69 -12.10 -11.97
CA GLU A 170 14.92 -11.99 -13.40
C GLU A 170 15.46 -13.28 -14.05
N ASN A 171 16.12 -14.14 -13.29
CA ASN A 171 16.64 -15.43 -13.77
C ASN A 171 15.74 -16.62 -13.38
N ALA A 172 14.57 -16.38 -12.80
CA ALA A 172 13.60 -17.45 -12.54
C ALA A 172 12.94 -17.89 -13.85
N SER A 173 12.75 -19.21 -14.02
CA SER A 173 12.02 -19.79 -15.15
C SER A 173 10.56 -20.11 -14.82
N GLN A 174 10.24 -20.25 -13.53
CA GLN A 174 8.90 -20.63 -13.08
C GLN A 174 7.91 -19.46 -13.30
N PRO A 175 6.79 -19.67 -14.01
CA PRO A 175 5.81 -18.62 -14.23
C PRO A 175 4.97 -18.35 -12.97
N LEU A 176 4.42 -17.14 -12.88
CA LEU A 176 3.55 -16.71 -11.78
C LEU A 176 2.22 -17.48 -11.72
N ARG A 177 1.61 -17.77 -12.87
CA ARG A 177 0.23 -18.30 -12.98
C ARG A 177 -0.06 -19.54 -12.12
N PRO A 178 0.74 -20.63 -12.17
CA PRO A 178 0.40 -21.85 -11.41
C PRO A 178 0.42 -21.66 -9.89
N VAL A 179 1.17 -20.68 -9.40
CA VAL A 179 1.23 -20.36 -7.97
C VAL A 179 -0.02 -19.57 -7.55
N LEU A 180 -0.49 -18.66 -8.42
CA LEU A 180 -1.68 -17.86 -8.13
C LEU A 180 -3.00 -18.64 -8.30
N GLU A 181 -3.03 -19.78 -9.00
CA GLU A 181 -4.22 -20.64 -9.10
C GLU A 181 -4.66 -21.23 -7.74
N GLN A 182 -3.83 -21.10 -6.70
CA GLN A 182 -4.18 -21.42 -5.32
C GLN A 182 -5.12 -20.35 -4.72
N ARG A 183 -5.86 -20.69 -3.67
CA ARG A 183 -6.74 -19.72 -2.98
C ARG A 183 -5.92 -18.67 -2.23
N LEU A 184 -6.01 -17.42 -2.66
CA LEU A 184 -5.30 -16.26 -2.08
C LEU A 184 -6.25 -15.39 -1.26
N ASP A 185 -6.65 -15.85 -0.07
CA ASP A 185 -7.59 -15.13 0.80
C ASP A 185 -6.97 -14.70 2.14
N ARG A 186 -5.64 -14.78 2.30
CA ARG A 186 -4.92 -14.30 3.48
C ARG A 186 -3.81 -13.31 3.10
N SER A 187 -2.57 -13.56 3.54
CA SER A 187 -1.45 -12.65 3.36
C SER A 187 -0.51 -13.13 2.26
N VAL A 188 -0.20 -12.24 1.32
CA VAL A 188 0.77 -12.49 0.25
C VAL A 188 1.89 -11.49 0.38
N SER A 189 3.12 -11.98 0.38
CA SER A 189 4.32 -11.16 0.41
C SER A 189 5.02 -11.24 -0.94
N ILE A 190 5.30 -10.10 -1.55
CA ILE A 190 6.06 -10.04 -2.80
C ILE A 190 7.35 -9.24 -2.59
N LEU A 191 8.46 -9.72 -3.14
CA LEU A 191 9.75 -9.05 -3.14
C LEU A 191 10.17 -8.76 -4.58
N VAL A 192 10.40 -7.48 -4.86
CA VAL A 192 10.82 -6.98 -6.17
C VAL A 192 12.17 -6.28 -6.08
N GLY A 193 13.05 -6.57 -7.02
CA GLY A 193 14.43 -6.07 -7.06
C GLY A 193 14.54 -4.60 -7.45
N SER A 194 15.73 -4.04 -7.23
CA SER A 194 16.12 -2.74 -7.78
C SER A 194 16.57 -2.90 -9.23
N GLU A 195 17.07 -1.84 -9.88
CA GLU A 195 17.60 -1.94 -11.24
C GLU A 195 18.78 -2.92 -11.39
N GLY A 196 19.49 -3.21 -10.30
CA GLY A 196 20.57 -4.20 -10.29
C GLY A 196 20.11 -5.65 -10.19
N GLY A 197 18.81 -5.88 -9.96
CA GLY A 197 18.26 -7.21 -9.69
C GLY A 197 18.76 -7.78 -8.36
N PHE A 198 18.86 -9.10 -8.28
CA PHE A 198 19.34 -9.82 -7.09
C PHE A 198 20.65 -10.54 -7.33
N ASP A 199 21.49 -10.60 -6.30
CA ASP A 199 22.62 -11.53 -6.29
C ASP A 199 22.09 -12.98 -6.27
N PRO A 200 22.70 -13.93 -7.01
CA PRO A 200 22.27 -15.32 -6.96
C PRO A 200 22.20 -15.91 -5.54
N GLN A 201 23.08 -15.49 -4.63
CA GLN A 201 23.04 -15.93 -3.24
C GLN A 201 21.83 -15.38 -2.47
N GLU A 202 21.35 -14.20 -2.84
CA GLU A 202 20.13 -13.60 -2.27
C GLU A 202 18.88 -14.38 -2.72
N ALA A 203 18.83 -14.79 -3.98
CA ALA A 203 17.76 -15.63 -4.50
C ALA A 203 17.77 -17.03 -3.84
N GLN A 204 18.96 -17.62 -3.65
CA GLN A 204 19.10 -18.89 -2.93
C GLN A 204 18.63 -18.79 -1.48
N LEU A 205 18.96 -17.69 -0.79
CA LEU A 205 18.47 -17.44 0.58
C LEU A 205 16.94 -17.40 0.63
N ALA A 206 16.30 -16.70 -0.32
CA ALA A 206 14.84 -16.65 -0.41
C ALA A 206 14.23 -18.04 -0.60
N GLN A 207 14.77 -18.84 -1.54
CA GLN A 207 14.30 -20.22 -1.77
C GLN A 207 14.48 -21.12 -0.55
N ALA A 208 15.62 -21.00 0.14
CA ALA A 208 15.91 -21.79 1.34
C ALA A 208 14.94 -21.48 2.50
N GLN A 209 14.31 -20.30 2.50
CA GLN A 209 13.27 -19.89 3.45
C GLN A 209 11.85 -20.16 2.95
N GLY A 210 11.70 -20.91 1.85
CA GLY A 210 10.41 -21.33 1.32
C GLY A 210 9.70 -20.31 0.43
N LEU A 211 10.35 -19.21 0.04
CA LEU A 211 9.76 -18.29 -0.93
C LEU A 211 9.74 -18.91 -2.33
N ALA A 212 8.64 -18.68 -3.04
CA ALA A 212 8.52 -19.01 -4.45
C ALA A 212 9.35 -18.01 -5.30
N CYS A 213 10.31 -18.50 -6.08
CA CYS A 213 11.08 -17.67 -7.00
C CYS A 213 10.49 -17.71 -8.40
N LEU A 214 9.81 -16.64 -8.80
CA LEU A 214 8.96 -16.61 -10.00
C LEU A 214 9.39 -15.51 -10.98
N SER A 215 9.03 -15.70 -12.25
CA SER A 215 9.16 -14.68 -13.30
C SER A 215 7.84 -13.93 -13.53
N LEU A 216 7.94 -12.69 -14.02
CA LEU A 216 6.83 -11.87 -14.50
C LEU A 216 6.69 -11.94 -16.03
N GLY A 217 6.90 -13.13 -16.59
CA GLY A 217 6.89 -13.39 -18.02
C GLY A 217 8.26 -13.26 -18.68
N SER A 218 8.29 -13.29 -20.02
CA SER A 218 9.53 -13.40 -20.81
C SER A 218 10.29 -12.08 -21.00
N ARG A 219 9.71 -10.95 -20.60
CA ARG A 219 10.30 -9.62 -20.78
C ARG A 219 10.82 -9.11 -19.45
N ILE A 220 12.00 -8.50 -19.48
CA ILE A 220 12.53 -7.78 -18.33
C ILE A 220 11.71 -6.49 -18.14
N LEU A 221 10.95 -6.45 -17.05
CA LEU A 221 10.22 -5.26 -16.65
C LEU A 221 11.14 -4.27 -15.94
N ARG A 222 10.86 -2.98 -16.07
CA ARG A 222 11.55 -1.94 -15.29
C ARG A 222 11.25 -2.13 -13.80
N CYS A 223 12.18 -1.66 -12.95
CA CYS A 223 12.07 -1.68 -11.50
C CYS A 223 10.72 -1.15 -11.00
N GLU A 224 10.24 -0.04 -11.57
CA GLU A 224 8.97 0.58 -11.22
C GLU A 224 7.73 -0.07 -11.86
N THR A 225 7.91 -0.90 -12.90
CA THR A 225 6.82 -1.60 -13.60
C THR A 225 6.55 -2.98 -13.00
N ALA A 226 7.60 -3.70 -12.62
CA ALA A 226 7.51 -5.03 -12.03
C ALA A 226 6.57 -5.12 -10.81
N PRO A 227 6.63 -4.25 -9.79
CA PRO A 227 5.73 -4.35 -8.64
C PRO A 227 4.28 -4.10 -9.03
N LEU A 228 4.01 -3.20 -9.99
CA LEU A 228 2.65 -2.90 -10.44
C LEU A 228 2.04 -4.07 -11.21
N ALA A 229 2.82 -4.69 -12.09
CA ALA A 229 2.40 -5.88 -12.81
C ALA A 229 2.12 -7.05 -11.87
N ALA A 230 2.99 -7.26 -10.86
CA ALA A 230 2.81 -8.28 -9.83
C ALA A 230 1.52 -8.05 -9.02
N LEU A 231 1.34 -6.84 -8.49
CA LEU A 231 0.16 -6.48 -7.70
C LEU A 231 -1.12 -6.66 -8.53
N ALA A 232 -1.16 -6.13 -9.75
CA ALA A 232 -2.32 -6.28 -10.63
C ALA A 232 -2.66 -7.74 -10.92
N ALA A 233 -1.66 -8.60 -11.14
CA ALA A 233 -1.89 -10.03 -11.37
C ALA A 233 -2.44 -10.74 -10.12
N ILE A 234 -1.90 -10.42 -8.93
CA ILE A 234 -2.35 -11.00 -7.66
C ILE A 234 -3.79 -10.56 -7.34
N PHE A 235 -4.08 -9.27 -7.45
CA PHE A 235 -5.42 -8.75 -7.17
C PHE A 235 -6.46 -9.20 -8.19
N TYR A 236 -6.10 -9.29 -9.48
CA TYR A 236 -6.97 -9.89 -10.49
C TYR A 236 -7.33 -11.34 -10.13
N GLN A 237 -6.34 -12.14 -9.73
CA GLN A 237 -6.58 -13.53 -9.35
C GLN A 237 -7.39 -13.65 -8.05
N ALA A 238 -7.22 -12.72 -7.11
CA ALA A 238 -8.00 -12.66 -5.88
C ALA A 238 -9.46 -12.19 -6.09
N GLY A 239 -9.83 -11.77 -7.30
CA GLY A 239 -11.18 -11.30 -7.63
C GLY A 239 -11.46 -9.85 -7.23
N GLU A 240 -10.40 -9.03 -7.14
CA GLU A 240 -10.48 -7.62 -6.72
C GLU A 240 -10.57 -6.64 -7.90
N PHE A 241 -10.49 -7.13 -9.14
CA PHE A 241 -10.52 -6.37 -10.40
C PHE A 241 -11.74 -6.73 -11.24
#